data_AF-A0A6P8E3D0-F1
#
_entry.id   AF-A0A6P8E3D0-F1
#
_cell.length_a   1.000
_cell.length_b   1.000
_cell.length_c   1.000
_cell.angle_alpha   90.00
_cell.angle_beta   90.00
_cell.angle_gamma   90.00
#
_symmetry.space_group_name_H-M   'P 1'
#
loop_
_entity.id
_entity.type
_entity.pdbx_description
1 polymer ?
#
loop_
_entity_poly.entity_id
_entity_poly.type
_entity_poly.pdbx_seq_one_letter_code
_entity_poly.pdbx_strand_id
1 'polypeptide(L)'
;MEVDSLEVANQLPRPATSKRHKCCACYKQYNKKEHLVDHMRESYHSVHQPRCGVCQKHCKSFESLREHLSGPLAKANCAMVFSNRGCDLCLKVFDNLSSLNDHQETCYFLAPPPLRPIMITSPQFHDMMDSVEGDRSRRPSAIAMDCEMVGGGIDGTLNLCARVCLIDEDENIIFHTYVQPQIAVTNYRYEVTGLTEDHLKDGMPLKEVKEKILEILYYQETITRVRLFGGKARLLVGHDLEHDFKCLNMCYPDHLLRDTAIYHPLMKTNLVSHSLKYLTKKYLGYDIKMGVHDPYEDCVSVMRIYKRMRAQEHPSEQGHGRSPSVSVNDDIYDPWRLITSHKHNPFWDWSMQELVEMSPDELYKISRSNYQCWCLDLNRTTDLRYE
;
A
#
# COMPACT_ATOMS: atom_id res chain seq x y z
N MET A 1 -31.71 -70.47 -38.28
CA MET A 1 -30.27 -70.66 -38.05
C MET A 1 -29.63 -69.32 -38.38
N GLU A 2 -29.62 -68.36 -37.45
CA GLU A 2 -28.61 -68.26 -36.36
C GLU A 2 -27.21 -68.49 -36.94
N VAL A 3 -26.25 -67.57 -36.84
CA VAL A 3 -25.82 -66.93 -35.58
C VAL A 3 -25.18 -65.55 -35.85
N ASP A 4 -25.56 -64.60 -34.99
CA ASP A 4 -24.84 -63.36 -34.69
C ASP A 4 -23.36 -63.64 -34.36
N SER A 5 -22.46 -62.76 -34.80
CA SER A 5 -21.10 -62.67 -34.27
C SER A 5 -20.85 -61.24 -33.82
N LEU A 6 -20.98 -61.07 -32.51
CA LEU A 6 -20.80 -59.85 -31.73
C LEU A 6 -19.40 -59.23 -31.94
N GLU A 7 -19.37 -58.01 -32.44
CA GLU A 7 -18.25 -57.09 -32.23
C GLU A 7 -18.17 -56.73 -30.74
N VAL A 8 -17.24 -57.34 -30.01
CA VAL A 8 -16.88 -56.91 -28.67
C VAL A 8 -16.03 -55.65 -28.78
N ALA A 9 -16.69 -54.50 -28.86
CA ALA A 9 -16.07 -53.20 -28.66
C ALA A 9 -15.56 -53.12 -27.21
N ASN A 10 -14.25 -53.27 -27.06
CA ASN A 10 -13.54 -53.14 -25.80
C ASN A 10 -13.59 -51.66 -25.36
N GLN A 11 -14.67 -51.26 -24.68
CA GLN A 11 -14.78 -49.95 -24.06
C GLN A 11 -13.85 -49.90 -22.85
N LEU A 12 -12.65 -49.37 -23.06
CA LEU A 12 -11.80 -48.89 -21.98
C LEU A 12 -12.61 -47.95 -21.07
N PRO A 13 -12.66 -48.17 -19.74
CA PRO A 13 -13.39 -47.30 -18.84
C PRO A 13 -12.80 -45.89 -18.92
N ARG A 14 -13.62 -44.91 -19.30
CA ARG A 14 -13.25 -43.49 -19.22
C ARG A 14 -12.85 -43.21 -17.77
N PRO A 15 -11.65 -42.66 -17.50
CA PRO A 15 -11.27 -42.36 -16.13
C PRO A 15 -12.29 -41.40 -15.53
N ALA A 16 -12.86 -41.77 -14.38
CA ALA A 16 -13.77 -40.91 -13.63
C ALA A 16 -13.08 -39.55 -13.46
N THR A 17 -13.66 -38.50 -14.03
CA THR A 17 -13.10 -37.16 -13.93
C THR A 17 -13.08 -36.77 -12.45
N SER A 18 -11.92 -36.81 -11.80
CA SER A 18 -11.77 -36.43 -10.40
C SER A 18 -12.36 -35.03 -10.22
N LYS A 19 -13.32 -34.88 -9.30
CA LYS A 19 -13.96 -33.59 -9.01
C LYS A 19 -12.88 -32.55 -8.72
N ARG A 20 -12.73 -31.55 -9.59
CA ARG A 20 -11.75 -30.46 -9.38
C ARG A 20 -12.34 -29.46 -8.38
N HIS A 21 -11.54 -29.04 -7.41
CA HIS A 21 -11.91 -28.05 -6.41
C HIS A 21 -11.40 -26.68 -6.83
N LYS A 22 -12.30 -25.73 -7.06
CA LYS A 22 -11.98 -24.40 -7.59
C LYS A 22 -12.05 -23.35 -6.48
N CYS A 23 -11.05 -22.49 -6.40
CA CYS A 23 -11.09 -21.27 -5.56
C CYS A 23 -12.07 -20.25 -6.15
N CYS A 24 -13.00 -19.72 -5.35
CA CYS A 24 -13.97 -18.73 -5.82
C CYS A 24 -13.36 -17.34 -6.02
N ALA A 25 -12.23 -17.03 -5.39
CA ALA A 25 -11.57 -15.73 -5.51
C ALA A 25 -10.66 -15.61 -6.74
N CYS A 26 -9.71 -16.54 -6.90
CA CYS A 26 -8.69 -16.48 -7.96
C CYS A 26 -8.89 -17.51 -9.09
N TYR A 27 -9.88 -18.40 -8.96
CA TYR A 27 -10.23 -19.44 -9.93
C TYR A 27 -9.17 -20.52 -10.20
N LYS A 28 -8.13 -20.63 -9.36
CA LYS A 28 -7.21 -21.78 -9.35
C LYS A 28 -7.97 -23.07 -9.04
N GLN A 29 -7.55 -24.18 -9.63
CA GLN A 29 -8.18 -25.50 -9.50
C GLN A 29 -7.22 -26.51 -8.91
N TYR A 30 -7.74 -27.38 -8.06
CA TYR A 30 -7.00 -28.38 -7.29
C TYR A 30 -7.64 -29.77 -7.45
N ASN A 31 -6.81 -30.81 -7.44
CA ASN A 31 -7.28 -32.20 -7.50
C ASN A 31 -7.82 -32.69 -6.15
N LYS A 32 -7.29 -32.11 -5.08
CA LYS A 32 -7.54 -32.46 -3.69
C LYS A 32 -8.12 -31.24 -2.98
N LYS A 33 -9.09 -31.47 -2.10
CA LYS A 33 -9.76 -30.40 -1.36
C LYS A 33 -8.82 -29.77 -0.34
N GLU A 34 -7.90 -30.56 0.20
CA GLU A 34 -6.84 -30.15 1.11
C GLU A 34 -5.95 -29.06 0.49
N HIS A 35 -5.53 -29.25 -0.76
CA HIS A 35 -4.71 -28.26 -1.44
C HIS A 35 -5.47 -26.95 -1.74
N LEU A 36 -6.80 -27.01 -1.90
CA LEU A 36 -7.62 -25.80 -1.98
C LEU A 36 -7.62 -25.07 -0.62
N VAL A 37 -7.76 -25.80 0.48
CA VAL A 37 -7.71 -25.22 1.83
C VAL A 37 -6.35 -24.56 2.09
N ASP A 38 -5.24 -25.25 1.80
CA ASP A 38 -3.89 -24.69 1.95
C ASP A 38 -3.68 -23.44 1.09
N HIS A 39 -4.18 -23.46 -0.14
CA HIS A 39 -4.18 -22.26 -0.98
C HIS A 39 -4.95 -21.10 -0.36
N MET A 40 -6.13 -21.33 0.22
CA MET A 40 -6.94 -20.28 0.85
C MET A 40 -6.25 -19.71 2.10
N ARG A 41 -5.53 -20.55 2.86
CA ARG A 41 -4.72 -20.13 4.02
C ARG A 41 -3.58 -19.18 3.63
N GLU A 42 -2.90 -19.47 2.53
CA GLU A 42 -1.70 -18.72 2.12
C GLU A 42 -1.99 -17.53 1.22
N SER A 43 -3.18 -17.47 0.60
CA SER A 43 -3.48 -16.44 -0.41
C SER A 43 -4.16 -15.20 0.15
N TYR A 44 -4.65 -15.25 1.40
CA TYR A 44 -5.24 -14.11 2.11
C TYR A 44 -6.27 -13.35 1.26
N HIS A 45 -7.15 -14.12 0.61
CA HIS A 45 -8.12 -13.59 -0.31
C HIS A 45 -9.11 -12.68 0.43
N SER A 46 -9.29 -11.46 -0.07
CA SER A 46 -10.23 -10.52 0.52
C SER A 46 -10.79 -9.57 -0.53
N VAL A 47 -11.84 -8.86 -0.17
CA VAL A 47 -12.45 -7.82 -1.03
C VAL A 47 -11.50 -6.66 -1.35
N HIS A 48 -10.44 -6.51 -0.55
CA HIS A 48 -9.44 -5.46 -0.69
C HIS A 48 -8.30 -5.79 -1.67
N GLN A 49 -8.25 -7.03 -2.18
CA GLN A 49 -7.27 -7.42 -3.18
C GLN A 49 -7.60 -6.81 -4.55
N PRO A 50 -6.58 -6.41 -5.35
CA PRO A 50 -6.78 -6.01 -6.73
C PRO A 50 -7.64 -7.02 -7.50
N ARG A 51 -8.68 -6.54 -8.18
CA ARG A 51 -9.66 -7.40 -8.84
C ARG A 51 -9.91 -6.98 -10.28
N CYS A 52 -10.01 -7.95 -11.16
CA CYS A 52 -10.37 -7.70 -12.56
C CYS A 52 -11.81 -7.19 -12.68
N GLY A 53 -12.01 -6.00 -13.25
CA GLY A 53 -13.35 -5.44 -13.49
C GLY A 53 -14.20 -6.25 -14.48
N VAL A 54 -13.60 -7.15 -15.26
CA VAL A 54 -14.31 -7.97 -16.27
C VAL A 54 -14.72 -9.32 -15.68
N CYS A 55 -13.77 -10.10 -15.17
CA CYS A 55 -14.02 -11.46 -14.73
C CYS A 55 -14.07 -11.63 -13.21
N GLN A 56 -13.90 -10.55 -12.43
CA GLN A 56 -13.92 -10.55 -10.96
C GLN A 56 -12.85 -11.41 -10.27
N LYS A 57 -11.83 -11.87 -11.02
CA LYS A 57 -10.68 -12.60 -10.48
C LYS A 57 -9.87 -11.69 -9.54
N HIS A 58 -9.64 -12.15 -8.31
CA HIS A 58 -8.72 -11.54 -7.37
C HIS A 58 -7.26 -11.83 -7.76
N CYS A 59 -6.44 -10.81 -7.65
CA CYS A 59 -5.03 -10.77 -8.03
C CYS A 59 -4.21 -10.34 -6.82
N LYS A 60 -3.02 -10.91 -6.66
CA LYS A 60 -2.18 -10.71 -5.46
C LYS A 60 -1.65 -9.27 -5.39
N SER A 61 -1.36 -8.67 -6.54
CA SER A 61 -0.88 -7.31 -6.70
C SER A 61 -1.43 -6.67 -7.98
N PHE A 62 -1.31 -5.35 -8.10
CA PHE A 62 -1.66 -4.63 -9.32
C PHE A 62 -0.80 -5.02 -10.52
N GLU A 63 0.43 -5.48 -10.30
CA GLU A 63 1.25 -6.08 -11.35
C GLU A 63 0.59 -7.35 -11.89
N SER A 64 0.19 -8.29 -11.02
CA SER A 64 -0.50 -9.51 -11.47
C SER A 64 -1.86 -9.23 -12.12
N LEU A 65 -2.54 -8.16 -11.71
CA LEU A 65 -3.76 -7.70 -12.38
C LEU A 65 -3.45 -7.17 -13.79
N ARG A 66 -2.38 -6.39 -13.94
CA ARG A 66 -1.92 -5.89 -15.23
C ARG A 66 -1.51 -7.02 -16.17
N GLU A 67 -0.79 -8.03 -15.67
CA GLU A 67 -0.46 -9.24 -16.43
C GLU A 67 -1.72 -10.01 -16.85
N HIS A 68 -2.75 -10.03 -16.00
CA HIS A 68 -4.02 -10.67 -16.33
C HIS A 68 -4.81 -9.93 -17.42
N LEU A 69 -4.70 -8.59 -17.47
CA LEU A 69 -5.43 -7.73 -18.40
C LEU A 69 -4.69 -7.55 -19.73
N SER A 70 -3.38 -7.35 -19.71
CA SER A 70 -2.60 -6.99 -20.90
C SER A 70 -1.31 -7.82 -21.07
N GLY A 71 -1.07 -8.81 -20.21
CA GLY A 71 0.10 -9.67 -20.28
C GLY A 71 -0.03 -10.81 -21.30
N PRO A 72 1.05 -11.57 -21.52
CA PRO A 72 1.10 -12.63 -22.54
C PRO A 72 0.13 -13.80 -22.25
N LEU A 73 -0.29 -13.95 -21.00
CA LEU A 73 -1.23 -14.99 -20.54
C LEU A 73 -2.62 -14.43 -20.23
N ALA A 74 -2.92 -13.21 -20.70
CA ALA A 74 -4.22 -12.59 -20.49
C ALA A 74 -5.33 -13.41 -21.17
N LYS A 75 -6.47 -13.55 -20.50
CA LYS A 75 -7.63 -14.23 -21.09
C LYS A 75 -8.20 -13.33 -22.20
N ALA A 76 -8.46 -13.90 -23.38
CA ALA A 76 -8.91 -13.17 -24.56
C ALA A 76 -10.04 -12.16 -24.29
N ASN A 77 -11.08 -12.56 -23.55
CA ASN A 77 -12.20 -11.66 -23.21
C ASN A 77 -11.76 -10.50 -22.29
N CYS A 78 -10.98 -10.77 -21.23
CA CYS A 78 -10.52 -9.72 -20.33
C CYS A 78 -9.61 -8.73 -21.06
N ALA A 79 -8.68 -9.25 -21.89
CA ALA A 79 -7.76 -8.44 -22.67
C ALA A 79 -8.49 -7.56 -23.68
N MET A 80 -9.43 -8.12 -24.44
CA MET A 80 -10.23 -7.38 -25.42
C MET A 80 -11.09 -6.30 -24.77
N VAL A 81 -11.74 -6.59 -23.64
CA VAL A 81 -12.55 -5.59 -22.94
C VAL A 81 -11.67 -4.48 -22.38
N PHE A 82 -10.52 -4.83 -21.81
CA PHE A 82 -9.59 -3.86 -21.25
C PHE A 82 -8.91 -3.00 -22.32
N SER A 83 -8.53 -3.56 -23.47
CA SER A 83 -7.94 -2.79 -24.57
C SER A 83 -8.89 -1.72 -25.12
N ASN A 84 -10.20 -1.97 -25.04
CA ASN A 84 -11.21 -1.06 -25.59
C ASN A 84 -11.72 -0.03 -24.56
N ARG A 85 -11.73 -0.37 -23.26
CA ARG A 85 -12.42 0.41 -22.22
C ARG A 85 -11.64 0.50 -20.90
N GLY A 86 -10.39 0.06 -20.86
CA GLY A 86 -9.54 0.04 -19.67
C GLY A 86 -8.64 1.25 -19.58
N CYS A 87 -8.41 1.75 -18.36
CA CYS A 87 -7.40 2.76 -18.09
C CYS A 87 -6.10 2.10 -17.63
N ASP A 88 -4.98 2.36 -18.32
CA ASP A 88 -3.69 1.76 -17.99
C ASP A 88 -3.11 2.23 -16.65
N LEU A 89 -3.50 3.40 -16.15
CA LEU A 89 -2.96 3.97 -14.91
C LEU A 89 -3.67 3.43 -13.66
N CYS A 90 -5.02 3.37 -13.68
CA CYS A 90 -5.80 2.93 -12.51
C CYS A 90 -6.37 1.51 -12.66
N LEU A 91 -6.24 0.89 -13.83
CA LEU A 91 -6.72 -0.45 -14.16
C LEU A 91 -8.25 -0.63 -14.05
N LYS A 92 -9.02 0.47 -13.94
CA LYS A 92 -10.49 0.45 -14.02
C LYS A 92 -10.94 0.19 -15.46
N VAL A 93 -12.06 -0.51 -15.60
CA VAL A 93 -12.76 -0.74 -16.87
C VAL A 93 -14.04 0.07 -16.85
N PHE A 94 -14.29 0.83 -17.91
CA PHE A 94 -15.43 1.73 -18.06
C PHE A 94 -16.53 1.11 -18.93
N ASP A 95 -17.74 1.66 -18.83
CA ASP A 95 -18.90 1.14 -19.58
C ASP A 95 -18.77 1.38 -21.08
N ASN A 96 -18.17 2.50 -21.48
CA ASN A 96 -17.97 2.89 -22.87
C ASN A 96 -16.70 3.75 -23.04
N LEU A 97 -16.31 4.00 -24.29
CA LEU A 97 -15.10 4.75 -24.63
C LEU A 97 -15.17 6.23 -24.22
N SER A 98 -16.34 6.86 -24.26
CA SER A 98 -16.49 8.26 -23.83
C SER A 98 -16.13 8.41 -22.36
N SER A 99 -16.68 7.54 -21.50
CA SER A 99 -16.38 7.57 -20.06
C SER A 99 -14.91 7.27 -19.75
N LEU A 100 -14.24 6.45 -20.57
CA LEU A 100 -12.79 6.25 -20.47
C LEU A 100 -12.03 7.54 -20.82
N ASN A 101 -12.38 8.20 -21.93
CA ASN A 101 -11.71 9.43 -22.35
C ASN A 101 -11.89 10.54 -21.31
N ASP A 102 -13.12 10.74 -20.81
CA ASP A 102 -13.42 11.72 -19.76
C ASP A 102 -12.61 11.42 -18.48
N HIS A 103 -12.42 10.13 -18.16
CA HIS A 103 -11.60 9.72 -17.03
C HIS A 103 -10.10 9.94 -17.26
N GLN A 104 -9.57 9.71 -18.46
CA GLN A 104 -8.13 9.79 -18.73
C GLN A 104 -7.57 11.19 -18.44
N GLU A 105 -8.33 12.24 -18.76
CA GLU A 105 -7.98 13.63 -18.45
C GLU A 105 -7.79 13.90 -16.95
N THR A 106 -8.47 13.14 -16.09
CA THR A 106 -8.37 13.27 -14.63
C THR A 106 -7.49 12.20 -13.97
N CYS A 107 -7.17 11.13 -14.70
CA CYS A 107 -6.36 10.03 -14.20
C CYS A 107 -4.86 10.23 -14.43
N TYR A 108 -4.50 11.03 -15.44
CA TYR A 108 -3.13 11.42 -15.72
C TYR A 108 -2.70 12.58 -14.80
N PHE A 109 -1.52 12.47 -14.20
CA PHE A 109 -0.95 13.50 -13.36
C PHE A 109 0.22 14.18 -14.09
N LEU A 110 0.33 15.50 -13.94
CA LEU A 110 1.50 16.24 -14.40
C LEU A 110 2.65 16.08 -13.40
N ALA A 111 3.88 15.96 -13.88
CA ALA A 111 5.05 15.97 -13.00
C ALA A 111 5.05 17.25 -12.14
N PRO A 112 5.36 17.15 -10.83
CA PRO A 112 5.49 18.35 -10.01
C PRO A 112 6.62 19.23 -10.55
N PRO A 113 6.47 20.57 -10.51
CA PRO A 113 7.57 21.45 -10.85
C PRO A 113 8.71 21.25 -9.83
N PRO A 114 9.98 21.28 -10.27
CA PRO A 114 11.10 21.23 -9.33
C PRO A 114 11.04 22.43 -8.39
N LEU A 115 11.47 22.26 -7.15
CA LEU A 115 11.56 23.38 -6.23
C LEU A 115 12.54 24.42 -6.78
N ARG A 116 12.04 25.63 -7.05
CA ARG A 116 12.93 26.78 -7.27
C ARG A 116 13.68 27.04 -5.97
N PRO A 117 14.88 27.67 -5.99
CA PRO A 117 15.56 28.10 -4.78
C PRO A 117 14.67 29.14 -4.07
N ILE A 118 13.82 28.67 -3.18
CA ILE A 118 13.12 29.54 -2.25
C ILE A 118 14.20 29.99 -1.28
N MET A 119 14.50 31.29 -1.23
CA MET A 119 15.20 31.87 -0.09
C MET A 119 14.27 31.69 1.12
N ILE A 120 14.35 30.54 1.79
CA ILE A 120 13.67 30.31 3.05
C ILE A 120 14.46 31.11 4.08
N THR A 121 14.11 32.38 4.25
CA THR A 121 14.42 33.11 5.48
C THR A 121 13.69 32.37 6.61
N SER A 122 14.45 31.67 7.44
CA SER A 122 13.95 31.02 8.66
C SER A 122 13.15 32.00 9.54
N PRO A 123 12.23 31.57 10.42
CA PRO A 123 11.07 30.75 10.08
C PRO A 123 9.78 31.35 10.66
N GLN A 124 8.73 31.54 9.85
CA GLN A 124 7.38 31.79 10.37
C GLN A 124 6.71 30.44 10.69
N PHE A 125 7.18 29.76 11.74
CA PHE A 125 6.56 28.54 12.28
C PHE A 125 5.17 28.78 12.92
N HIS A 126 4.62 30.00 12.87
CA HIS A 126 3.38 30.34 13.57
C HIS A 126 2.15 30.64 12.69
N ASP A 127 2.31 30.99 11.40
CA ASP A 127 1.17 31.57 10.65
C ASP A 127 0.49 30.64 9.63
N MET A 128 0.89 29.36 9.53
CA MET A 128 0.25 28.39 8.63
C MET A 128 -0.57 27.30 9.32
N MET A 129 -0.69 27.33 10.66
CA MET A 129 -1.48 26.35 11.40
C MET A 129 -2.93 26.81 11.68
N ASP A 130 -3.26 28.07 11.42
CA ASP A 130 -4.51 28.71 11.87
C ASP A 130 -5.55 28.97 10.75
N SER A 131 -5.36 28.47 9.54
CA SER A 131 -6.34 28.60 8.44
C SER A 131 -7.22 27.36 8.21
N VAL A 132 -7.18 26.37 9.10
CA VAL A 132 -8.06 25.18 9.04
C VAL A 132 -9.19 25.27 10.09
N GLU A 133 -9.78 26.45 10.27
CA GLU A 133 -11.07 26.57 10.94
C GLU A 133 -12.18 26.70 9.89
N GLY A 134 -12.70 25.54 9.50
CA GLY A 134 -13.80 25.40 8.55
C GLY A 134 -14.20 23.94 8.40
N ASP A 135 -14.94 23.43 9.39
CA ASP A 135 -15.83 22.26 9.33
C ASP A 135 -15.44 21.14 8.32
N ARG A 136 -14.41 20.35 8.66
CA ARG A 136 -14.14 19.05 8.04
C ARG A 136 -13.87 18.00 9.10
N SER A 137 -14.94 17.40 9.58
CA SER A 137 -14.97 16.29 10.54
C SER A 137 -13.89 15.21 10.31
N ARG A 138 -12.98 15.06 11.29
CA ARG A 138 -12.38 13.81 11.82
C ARG A 138 -11.45 12.93 10.93
N ARG A 139 -10.89 13.36 9.80
CA ARG A 139 -9.89 12.51 9.08
C ARG A 139 -8.46 12.72 9.61
N PRO A 140 -7.65 11.66 9.87
CA PRO A 140 -6.22 11.83 10.07
C PRO A 140 -5.61 12.42 8.80
N SER A 141 -4.97 13.57 8.88
CA SER A 141 -4.22 14.14 7.75
C SER A 141 -3.01 13.26 7.47
N ALA A 142 -2.76 12.88 6.22
CA ALA A 142 -1.51 12.23 5.84
C ALA A 142 -0.41 13.25 5.53
N ILE A 143 0.82 12.88 5.83
CA ILE A 143 2.05 13.63 5.58
C ILE A 143 2.97 12.73 4.78
N ALA A 144 3.50 13.21 3.65
CA ALA A 144 4.55 12.49 2.94
C ALA A 144 5.92 12.99 3.40
N MET A 145 6.90 12.09 3.48
CA MET A 145 8.29 12.40 3.82
C MET A 145 9.25 11.63 2.92
N ASP A 146 10.35 12.30 2.59
CA ASP A 146 11.50 11.73 1.90
C ASP A 146 12.78 12.46 2.34
N CYS A 147 13.89 11.72 2.43
CA CYS A 147 15.20 12.27 2.73
C CYS A 147 16.21 11.97 1.62
N GLU A 148 17.11 12.91 1.39
CA GLU A 148 18.35 12.66 0.64
C GLU A 148 19.48 12.34 1.61
N MET A 149 20.30 11.36 1.22
CA MET A 149 21.40 10.89 2.06
C MET A 149 22.75 11.04 1.36
N VAL A 150 23.74 11.49 2.13
CA VAL A 150 25.17 11.47 1.76
C VAL A 150 25.88 10.30 2.44
N GLY A 151 27.05 9.93 1.91
CA GLY A 151 27.93 8.90 2.46
C GLY A 151 28.90 9.46 3.50
N GLY A 152 28.93 8.84 4.67
CA GLY A 152 29.92 9.06 5.72
C GLY A 152 30.71 7.80 6.06
N GLY A 153 31.63 7.93 7.02
CA GLY A 153 32.54 6.85 7.42
C GLY A 153 33.72 6.69 6.45
N ILE A 154 34.64 5.79 6.77
CA ILE A 154 35.93 5.64 6.07
C ILE A 154 35.73 5.32 4.58
N ASP A 155 34.68 4.56 4.24
CA ASP A 155 34.38 4.06 2.89
C ASP A 155 33.15 4.72 2.25
N GLY A 156 32.50 5.68 2.92
CA GLY A 156 31.30 6.36 2.41
C GLY A 156 30.03 5.52 2.36
N THR A 157 30.04 4.34 3.00
CA THR A 157 28.90 3.41 2.98
C THR A 157 27.81 3.78 3.99
N LEU A 158 28.14 4.55 5.02
CA LEU A 158 27.16 4.96 6.03
C LEU A 158 26.26 6.06 5.44
N ASN A 159 24.95 5.83 5.43
CA ASN A 159 23.98 6.84 5.03
C ASN A 159 23.80 7.87 6.14
N LEU A 160 23.99 9.15 5.82
CA LEU A 160 23.70 10.29 6.68
C LEU A 160 22.60 11.13 6.03
N CYS A 161 21.53 11.43 6.77
CA CYS A 161 20.51 12.36 6.28
C CYS A 161 21.15 13.74 6.04
N ALA A 162 20.89 14.31 4.87
CA ALA A 162 21.50 15.57 4.44
C ALA A 162 20.46 16.59 3.95
N ARG A 163 19.29 16.13 3.52
CA ARG A 163 18.13 16.97 3.20
C ARG A 163 16.86 16.19 3.50
N VAL A 164 15.84 16.85 4.02
CA VAL A 164 14.54 16.22 4.31
C VAL A 164 13.42 17.12 3.82
N CYS A 165 12.35 16.52 3.29
CA CYS A 165 11.13 17.20 2.88
C CYS A 165 9.91 16.51 3.51
N LEU A 166 8.95 17.32 4.00
CA LEU A 166 7.63 16.89 4.40
C LEU A 166 6.59 17.76 3.71
N ILE A 167 5.56 17.13 3.15
CA ILE A 167 4.42 17.81 2.53
C ILE A 167 3.08 17.32 3.09
N ASP A 168 2.04 18.16 2.97
CA ASP A 168 0.66 17.77 3.26
C ASP A 168 0.00 17.04 2.07
N GLU A 169 -1.28 16.70 2.22
CA GLU A 169 -2.07 16.06 1.15
C GLU A 169 -2.35 16.96 -0.05
N ASP A 170 -2.19 18.28 0.11
CA ASP A 170 -2.41 19.32 -0.90
C ASP A 170 -1.10 19.72 -1.60
N GLU A 171 -0.02 18.96 -1.37
CA GLU A 171 1.30 19.13 -1.98
C GLU A 171 2.06 20.39 -1.51
N ASN A 172 1.63 20.99 -0.39
CA ASN A 172 2.32 22.10 0.24
C ASN A 172 3.45 21.61 1.14
N ILE A 173 4.58 22.30 1.09
CA ILE A 173 5.72 22.03 1.97
C ILE A 173 5.38 22.45 3.40
N ILE A 174 5.44 21.50 4.33
CA ILE A 174 5.35 21.77 5.77
C ILE A 174 6.73 21.98 6.37
N PHE A 175 7.70 21.15 5.96
CA PHE A 175 9.04 21.21 6.48
C PHE A 175 10.04 20.79 5.41
N HIS A 176 11.07 21.61 5.20
CA HIS A 176 12.11 21.34 4.24
C HIS A 176 13.41 21.99 4.72
N THR A 177 14.44 21.18 4.95
CA THR A 177 15.72 21.68 5.46
C THR A 177 16.87 20.79 5.01
N TYR A 178 18.05 21.39 4.91
CA TYR A 178 19.31 20.65 4.95
C TYR A 178 19.61 20.23 6.39
N VAL A 179 20.33 19.11 6.53
CA VAL A 179 20.62 18.49 7.81
C VAL A 179 22.12 18.48 8.02
N GLN A 180 22.56 18.92 9.21
CA GLN A 180 23.96 18.89 9.60
C GLN A 180 24.43 17.44 9.78
N PRO A 181 25.43 16.97 9.02
CA PRO A 181 25.97 15.62 9.16
C PRO A 181 26.59 15.41 10.55
N GLN A 182 26.31 14.27 11.17
CA GLN A 182 26.83 13.93 12.51
C GLN A 182 28.32 13.53 12.51
N ILE A 183 28.83 13.14 11.35
CA ILE A 183 30.24 12.79 11.10
C ILE A 183 30.67 13.39 9.76
N ALA A 184 31.97 13.35 9.47
CA ALA A 184 32.51 13.84 8.20
C ALA A 184 31.88 13.10 7.00
N VAL A 185 31.44 13.89 6.01
CA VAL A 185 30.93 13.39 4.73
C VAL A 185 32.14 13.00 3.86
N THR A 186 32.17 11.74 3.42
CA THR A 186 33.22 11.23 2.52
C THR A 186 32.73 11.06 1.09
N ASN A 187 31.41 11.03 0.88
CA ASN A 187 30.82 10.98 -0.46
C ASN A 187 29.48 11.71 -0.50
N TYR A 188 29.41 12.87 -1.16
CA TYR A 188 28.16 13.63 -1.30
C TYR A 188 27.11 12.99 -2.22
N ARG A 189 27.51 11.99 -3.03
CA ARG A 189 26.67 11.35 -4.04
C ARG A 189 26.07 12.37 -5.01
N TYR A 190 26.89 13.33 -5.43
CA TYR A 190 26.48 14.53 -6.18
C TYR A 190 25.61 14.24 -7.41
N GLU A 191 25.95 13.21 -8.18
CA GLU A 191 25.20 12.78 -9.37
C GLU A 191 23.73 12.41 -9.05
N VAL A 192 23.47 12.02 -7.81
CA VAL A 192 22.14 11.61 -7.32
C VAL A 192 21.50 12.73 -6.51
N THR A 193 22.22 13.35 -5.58
CA THR A 193 21.63 14.27 -4.58
C THR A 193 21.79 15.75 -4.93
N GLY A 194 22.74 16.09 -5.81
CA GLY A 194 23.16 17.47 -6.11
C GLY A 194 23.72 18.24 -4.92
N LEU A 195 23.98 17.56 -3.79
CA LEU A 195 24.42 18.20 -2.55
C LEU A 195 25.91 18.52 -2.59
N THR A 196 26.27 19.62 -1.94
CA THR A 196 27.65 20.08 -1.78
C THR A 196 27.89 20.44 -0.32
N GLU A 197 29.14 20.62 0.06
CA GLU A 197 29.53 21.05 1.41
C GLU A 197 28.84 22.36 1.82
N ASP A 198 28.72 23.31 0.89
CA ASP A 198 28.06 24.60 1.13
C ASP A 198 26.58 24.47 1.52
N HIS A 199 25.88 23.45 1.02
CA HIS A 199 24.50 23.19 1.40
C HIS A 199 24.39 22.69 2.85
N LEU A 200 25.40 21.96 3.34
CA LEU A 200 25.36 21.26 4.63
C LEU A 200 26.00 22.05 5.78
N LYS A 201 26.85 23.04 5.48
CA LYS A 201 27.57 23.82 6.50
C LYS A 201 26.63 24.53 7.48
N ASP A 202 25.50 25.03 6.97
CA ASP A 202 24.46 25.74 7.73
C ASP A 202 23.21 24.86 7.94
N GLY A 203 23.37 23.54 7.80
CA GLY A 203 22.29 22.57 7.99
C GLY A 203 21.77 22.58 9.43
N MET A 204 20.49 22.25 9.60
CA MET A 204 19.89 22.13 10.93
C MET A 204 20.43 20.88 11.65
N PRO A 205 20.77 20.95 12.95
CA PRO A 205 21.22 19.79 13.71
C PRO A 205 20.21 18.64 13.64
N LEU A 206 20.67 17.39 13.42
CA LEU A 206 19.80 16.22 13.26
C LEU A 206 18.78 16.07 14.40
N LYS A 207 19.18 16.41 15.63
CA LYS A 207 18.30 16.36 16.79
C LYS A 207 17.09 17.30 16.64
N GLU A 208 17.32 18.54 16.22
CA GLU A 208 16.26 19.54 16.01
C GLU A 208 15.36 19.14 14.82
N VAL A 209 15.96 18.62 13.75
CA VAL A 209 15.24 18.08 12.59
C VAL A 209 14.27 16.97 13.04
N LYS A 210 14.76 15.99 13.81
CA LYS A 210 13.97 14.90 14.35
C LYS A 210 12.84 15.40 15.26
N GLU A 211 13.14 16.35 16.15
CA GLU A 211 12.14 16.93 17.07
C GLU A 211 11.01 17.61 16.30
N LYS A 212 11.34 18.41 15.28
CA LYS A 212 10.35 19.07 14.41
C LYS A 212 9.50 18.06 13.62
N ILE A 213 10.11 17.03 13.06
CA ILE A 213 9.37 15.97 12.34
C ILE A 213 8.38 15.28 13.29
N LEU A 214 8.82 14.88 14.49
CA LEU A 214 7.94 14.21 15.45
C LEU A 214 6.83 15.13 15.97
N GLU A 215 7.10 16.42 16.15
CA GLU A 215 6.08 17.42 16.50
C GLU A 215 4.99 17.51 15.42
N ILE A 216 5.40 17.60 14.14
CA ILE A 216 4.50 17.61 12.98
C ILE A 216 3.65 16.33 12.92
N LEU A 217 4.26 15.16 13.17
CA LEU A 217 3.59 13.87 13.03
C LEU A 217 2.68 13.52 14.21
N TYR A 218 3.06 13.88 15.44
CA TYR A 218 2.23 13.62 16.61
C TYR A 218 1.09 14.62 16.75
N TYR A 219 1.20 15.82 16.18
CA TYR A 219 0.12 16.82 16.17
C TYR A 219 -0.50 17.04 17.56
N GLN A 220 0.36 17.38 18.53
CA GLN A 220 0.02 17.62 19.93
C GLN A 220 -0.55 16.39 20.69
N GLU A 221 -0.49 15.19 20.11
CA GLU A 221 -0.93 13.96 20.76
C GLU A 221 0.18 13.37 21.64
N THR A 222 -0.19 12.73 22.75
CA THR A 222 0.78 12.07 23.64
C THR A 222 1.32 10.78 23.01
N ILE A 223 2.61 10.50 23.18
CA ILE A 223 3.27 9.30 22.63
C ILE A 223 2.50 8.02 22.99
N THR A 224 1.98 7.91 24.22
CA THR A 224 1.19 6.74 24.66
C THR A 224 -0.09 6.56 23.85
N ARG A 225 -0.84 7.64 23.61
CA ARG A 225 -2.08 7.59 22.81
C ARG A 225 -1.78 7.28 21.35
N VAL A 226 -0.72 7.87 20.81
CA VAL A 226 -0.27 7.59 19.43
C VAL A 226 0.11 6.12 19.25
N ARG A 227 0.85 5.54 20.20
CA ARG A 227 1.27 4.14 20.12
C ARG A 227 0.12 3.14 20.20
N LEU A 228 -0.90 3.43 21.01
CA LEU A 228 -2.00 2.50 21.25
C LEU A 228 -3.16 2.65 20.26
N PHE A 229 -3.50 3.90 19.91
CA PHE A 229 -4.75 4.21 19.20
C PHE A 229 -4.55 5.14 18.01
N GLY A 230 -3.32 5.62 17.76
CA GLY A 230 -3.02 6.69 16.81
C GLY A 230 -3.49 8.07 17.29
N GLY A 231 -4.70 8.20 17.83
CA GLY A 231 -5.26 9.47 18.29
C GLY A 231 -5.38 10.48 17.15
N LYS A 232 -4.94 11.71 17.39
CA LYS A 232 -4.87 12.77 16.35
C LYS A 232 -3.58 12.75 15.51
N ALA A 233 -2.69 11.78 15.74
CA ALA A 233 -1.45 11.70 14.98
C ALA A 233 -1.68 11.45 13.49
N ARG A 234 -0.75 11.95 12.68
CA ARG A 234 -0.84 11.99 11.23
C ARG A 234 -0.38 10.68 10.62
N LEU A 235 -0.96 10.26 9.49
CA LEU A 235 -0.41 9.13 8.74
C LEU A 235 0.90 9.57 8.08
N LEU A 236 1.94 8.75 8.14
CA LEU A 236 3.21 9.02 7.49
C LEU A 236 3.33 8.16 6.23
N VAL A 237 3.39 8.82 5.08
CA VAL A 237 3.49 8.23 3.74
C VAL A 237 4.93 8.35 3.24
N GLY A 238 5.45 7.32 2.61
CA GLY A 238 6.81 7.34 2.06
C GLY A 238 7.10 6.17 1.14
N HIS A 239 8.37 6.03 0.79
CA HIS A 239 8.87 4.90 0.01
C HIS A 239 10.14 4.37 0.67
N ASP A 240 10.07 3.16 1.22
CA ASP A 240 11.20 2.51 1.90
C ASP A 240 11.68 3.29 3.14
N LEU A 241 10.70 3.72 3.97
CA LEU A 241 10.87 4.62 5.11
C LEU A 241 11.85 4.11 6.18
N GLU A 242 12.16 2.81 6.17
CA GLU A 242 13.16 2.22 7.07
C GLU A 242 14.53 2.90 6.89
N HIS A 243 14.90 3.27 5.66
CA HIS A 243 16.14 3.96 5.36
C HIS A 243 16.15 5.38 5.93
N ASP A 244 15.07 6.14 5.76
CA ASP A 244 14.90 7.48 6.32
C ASP A 244 14.97 7.46 7.85
N PHE A 245 14.24 6.54 8.49
CA PHE A 245 14.19 6.40 9.94
C PHE A 245 15.55 6.07 10.55
N LYS A 246 16.33 5.19 9.91
CA LYS A 246 17.70 4.90 10.32
C LYS A 246 18.58 6.16 10.28
N CYS A 247 18.49 6.96 9.22
CA CYS A 247 19.29 8.17 9.06
C CYS A 247 18.85 9.31 9.99
N LEU A 248 17.56 9.39 10.29
CA LEU A 248 16.98 10.36 11.22
C LEU A 248 17.04 9.92 12.69
N ASN A 249 17.47 8.67 12.95
CA ASN A 249 17.47 8.03 14.26
C ASN A 249 16.11 8.16 14.97
N MET A 250 15.02 7.85 14.27
CA MET A 250 13.65 7.95 14.78
C MET A 250 12.83 6.70 14.47
N CYS A 251 11.71 6.54 15.17
CA CYS A 251 10.72 5.50 14.90
C CYS A 251 9.33 6.11 14.93
N TYR A 252 8.40 5.53 14.17
CA TYR A 252 7.00 5.93 14.16
C TYR A 252 6.11 4.66 14.15
N PRO A 253 4.93 4.66 14.78
CA PRO A 253 4.14 3.43 14.91
C PRO A 253 3.72 2.83 13.57
N ASP A 254 3.97 1.52 13.39
CA ASP A 254 3.71 0.78 12.14
C ASP A 254 2.28 0.98 11.59
N HIS A 255 1.28 1.02 12.48
CA HIS A 255 -0.12 1.17 12.08
C HIS A 255 -0.47 2.57 11.51
N LEU A 256 0.44 3.54 11.61
CA LEU A 256 0.36 4.87 11.02
C LEU A 256 1.26 5.04 9.78
N LEU A 257 2.05 4.02 9.43
CA LEU A 257 2.92 4.04 8.26
C LEU A 257 2.17 3.63 6.98
N ARG A 258 2.42 4.35 5.91
CA ARG A 258 1.91 4.11 4.56
C ARG A 258 3.08 4.09 3.59
N ASP A 259 3.86 3.03 3.71
CA ASP A 259 5.06 2.84 2.91
C ASP A 259 4.72 2.10 1.60
N THR A 260 4.94 2.79 0.48
CA THR A 260 4.67 2.29 -0.86
C THR A 260 5.58 1.12 -1.29
N ALA A 261 6.75 0.94 -0.66
CA ALA A 261 7.69 -0.14 -0.97
C ALA A 261 7.25 -1.51 -0.43
N ILE A 262 6.53 -1.51 0.70
CA ILE A 262 6.07 -2.73 1.39
C ILE A 262 4.55 -2.94 1.32
N TYR A 263 3.81 -2.01 0.69
CA TYR A 263 2.38 -2.17 0.49
C TYR A 263 2.07 -3.28 -0.52
N HIS A 264 1.65 -4.45 -0.04
CA HIS A 264 1.46 -5.68 -0.83
C HIS A 264 0.81 -5.46 -2.22
N PRO A 265 -0.28 -4.67 -2.39
CA PRO A 265 -0.87 -4.45 -3.71
C PRO A 265 0.07 -3.77 -4.73
N LEU A 266 1.02 -2.96 -4.27
CA LEU A 266 2.00 -2.25 -5.10
C LEU A 266 3.27 -3.04 -5.35
N MET A 267 3.54 -4.10 -4.59
CA MET A 267 4.76 -4.91 -4.73
C MET A 267 4.73 -5.79 -5.98
N LYS A 268 5.92 -6.29 -6.34
CA LYS A 268 6.05 -7.34 -7.35
C LYS A 268 5.35 -8.62 -6.94
N THR A 269 5.06 -9.48 -7.91
CA THR A 269 4.48 -10.81 -7.65
C THR A 269 5.30 -11.66 -6.66
N ASN A 270 6.63 -11.50 -6.68
CA ASN A 270 7.60 -12.13 -5.79
C ASN A 270 7.80 -11.39 -4.44
N LEU A 271 6.96 -10.41 -4.11
CA LEU A 271 7.04 -9.59 -2.89
C LEU A 271 8.33 -8.76 -2.77
N VAL A 272 8.96 -8.42 -3.89
CA VAL A 272 10.03 -7.42 -3.92
C VAL A 272 9.44 -6.06 -4.25
N SER A 273 9.98 -5.00 -3.65
CA SER A 273 9.57 -3.63 -3.96
C SER A 273 9.83 -3.26 -5.43
N HIS A 274 8.97 -2.39 -5.96
CA HIS A 274 9.24 -1.65 -7.19
C HIS A 274 9.87 -0.31 -6.83
N SER A 275 10.73 0.24 -7.68
CA SER A 275 11.25 1.59 -7.44
C SER A 275 10.12 2.63 -7.48
N LEU A 276 10.26 3.72 -6.71
CA LEU A 276 9.33 4.85 -6.77
C LEU A 276 9.18 5.39 -8.21
N LYS A 277 10.27 5.40 -8.99
CA LYS A 277 10.23 5.77 -10.42
C LYS A 277 9.30 4.88 -11.23
N TYR A 278 9.35 3.56 -11.02
CA TYR A 278 8.43 2.63 -11.67
C TYR A 278 6.98 2.86 -11.23
N LEU A 279 6.74 2.97 -9.92
CA LEU A 279 5.39 3.18 -9.39
C LEU A 279 4.79 4.50 -9.93
N THR A 280 5.57 5.57 -9.94
CA THR A 280 5.14 6.88 -10.42
C THR A 280 4.80 6.84 -11.91
N LYS A 281 5.68 6.26 -12.74
CA LYS A 281 5.40 6.06 -14.17
C LYS A 281 4.12 5.25 -14.40
N LYS A 282 3.99 4.12 -13.71
CA LYS A 282 2.91 3.14 -13.97
C LYS A 282 1.57 3.54 -13.42
N TYR A 283 1.55 4.22 -12.29
CA TYR A 283 0.31 4.60 -11.63
C TYR A 283 -0.02 6.06 -11.83
N LEU A 284 0.93 6.99 -11.99
CA LEU A 284 0.62 8.42 -12.12
C LEU A 284 0.80 8.96 -13.54
N GLY A 285 1.64 8.32 -14.36
CA GLY A 285 1.79 8.63 -15.79
C GLY A 285 2.95 9.56 -16.14
N TYR A 286 3.76 9.99 -15.17
CA TYR A 286 4.91 10.86 -15.37
C TYR A 286 6.22 10.23 -14.89
N ASP A 287 7.35 10.75 -15.35
CA ASP A 287 8.70 10.37 -14.91
C ASP A 287 9.16 11.28 -13.77
N ILE A 288 9.95 10.72 -12.87
CA ILE A 288 10.65 11.41 -11.78
C ILE A 288 12.13 11.04 -11.80
N LYS A 289 12.93 11.74 -10.99
CA LYS A 289 14.37 11.48 -10.86
C LYS A 289 15.06 11.59 -12.22
N MET A 290 14.76 12.67 -12.92
CA MET A 290 15.34 13.01 -14.22
C MET A 290 16.54 13.93 -13.97
N GLY A 291 17.65 13.33 -13.52
CA GLY A 291 18.84 14.04 -13.06
C GLY A 291 19.02 13.86 -11.56
N VAL A 292 19.33 14.95 -10.87
CA VAL A 292 19.40 14.99 -9.41
C VAL A 292 18.01 14.77 -8.80
N HIS A 293 17.96 14.01 -7.72
CA HIS A 293 16.76 13.77 -6.94
C HIS A 293 16.38 15.02 -6.12
N ASP A 294 15.09 15.33 -6.11
CA ASP A 294 14.51 16.36 -5.25
C ASP A 294 13.53 15.68 -4.29
N PRO A 295 13.75 15.72 -2.97
CA PRO A 295 12.88 15.01 -2.01
C PRO A 295 11.43 15.52 -2.05
N TYR A 296 11.20 16.73 -2.56
CA TYR A 296 9.84 17.23 -2.83
C TYR A 296 9.13 16.45 -3.94
N GLU A 297 9.81 16.19 -5.06
CA GLU A 297 9.25 15.40 -6.18
C GLU A 297 8.86 14.00 -5.71
N ASP A 298 9.71 13.41 -4.86
CA ASP A 298 9.47 12.09 -4.27
C ASP A 298 8.30 12.11 -3.29
N CYS A 299 8.26 13.09 -2.39
CA CYS A 299 7.13 13.32 -1.46
C CYS A 299 5.80 13.44 -2.21
N VAL A 300 5.74 14.28 -3.25
CA VAL A 300 4.53 14.47 -4.06
C VAL A 300 4.12 13.15 -4.73
N SER A 301 5.09 12.40 -5.23
CA SER A 301 4.83 11.14 -5.93
C SER A 301 4.28 10.06 -4.99
N VAL A 302 4.86 9.87 -3.81
CA VAL A 302 4.33 8.92 -2.82
C VAL A 302 2.96 9.36 -2.30
N MET A 303 2.73 10.66 -2.09
CA MET A 303 1.43 11.19 -1.64
C MET A 303 0.35 10.94 -2.69
N ARG A 304 0.63 11.19 -3.98
CA ARG A 304 -0.31 10.92 -5.07
C ARG A 304 -0.60 9.43 -5.25
N ILE A 305 0.42 8.55 -5.11
CA ILE A 305 0.21 7.10 -5.10
C ILE A 305 -0.68 6.70 -3.92
N TYR A 306 -0.41 7.20 -2.72
CA TYR A 306 -1.22 6.95 -1.53
C TYR A 306 -2.67 7.38 -1.73
N LYS A 307 -2.91 8.61 -2.19
CA LYS A 307 -4.26 9.14 -2.48
C LYS A 307 -4.99 8.24 -3.49
N ARG A 308 -4.30 7.74 -4.53
CA ARG A 308 -4.88 6.81 -5.51
C ARG A 308 -5.27 5.46 -4.90
N MET A 309 -4.42 4.88 -4.07
CA MET A 309 -4.71 3.60 -3.40
C MET A 309 -5.82 3.78 -2.35
N ARG A 310 -5.80 4.90 -1.62
CA ARG A 310 -6.85 5.28 -0.66
C ARG A 310 -8.21 5.50 -1.32
N ALA A 311 -8.23 6.01 -2.56
CA ALA A 311 -9.47 6.23 -3.31
C ALA A 311 -10.07 4.96 -3.94
N GLN A 312 -9.52 3.76 -3.65
CA GLN A 312 -10.08 2.52 -4.14
C GLN A 312 -11.42 2.22 -3.47
N GLU A 313 -12.39 1.82 -4.29
CA GLU A 313 -13.72 1.45 -3.86
C GLU A 313 -13.78 -0.07 -3.67
N HIS A 314 -13.78 -0.49 -2.41
CA HIS A 314 -14.00 -1.88 -2.04
C HIS A 314 -15.40 -2.04 -1.44
N PRO A 315 -16.10 -3.15 -1.72
CA PRO A 315 -17.34 -3.47 -1.02
C PRO A 315 -17.12 -3.44 0.50
N SER A 316 -18.04 -2.84 1.24
CA SER A 316 -17.98 -2.83 2.70
C SER A 316 -18.03 -4.26 3.25
N GLU A 317 -17.14 -4.60 4.19
CA GLU A 317 -17.17 -5.86 4.94
C GLU A 317 -18.35 -5.93 5.95
N GLN A 318 -19.52 -5.39 5.62
CA GLN A 318 -20.72 -5.51 6.43
C GLN A 318 -21.42 -6.83 6.12
N GLY A 319 -21.20 -7.84 6.98
CA GLY A 319 -22.09 -8.99 7.13
C GLY A 319 -21.45 -10.37 6.99
N HIS A 320 -21.58 -11.16 8.07
CA HIS A 320 -21.45 -12.63 8.12
C HIS A 320 -20.09 -13.26 8.43
N GLY A 321 -19.34 -12.68 9.37
CA GLY A 321 -18.58 -13.47 10.33
C GLY A 321 -19.29 -13.39 11.68
N ARG A 322 -19.46 -14.50 12.39
CA ARG A 322 -19.62 -14.42 13.85
C ARG A 322 -18.42 -13.61 14.34
N SER A 323 -18.62 -12.36 14.76
CA SER A 323 -17.82 -11.90 15.89
C SER A 323 -18.00 -12.99 16.96
N PRO A 324 -16.93 -13.51 17.58
CA PRO A 324 -17.12 -14.29 18.78
C PRO A 324 -18.06 -13.46 19.65
N SER A 325 -19.18 -14.04 20.08
CA SER A 325 -19.96 -13.45 21.14
C SER A 325 -18.99 -13.27 22.29
N VAL A 326 -18.44 -12.07 22.45
CA VAL A 326 -17.76 -11.68 23.66
C VAL A 326 -18.89 -11.64 24.67
N SER A 327 -19.06 -12.74 25.38
CA SER A 327 -19.73 -12.73 26.66
C SER A 327 -19.10 -11.61 27.44
N VAL A 328 -19.86 -10.54 27.65
CA VAL A 328 -19.53 -9.45 28.55
C VAL A 328 -19.51 -10.08 29.93
N ASN A 329 -18.36 -10.62 30.33
CA ASN A 329 -17.91 -10.87 31.69
C ASN A 329 -16.50 -11.45 31.61
N ASP A 330 -15.58 -10.73 32.26
CA ASP A 330 -14.19 -11.09 32.55
C ASP A 330 -13.25 -11.24 31.36
N ASP A 331 -12.76 -10.10 30.84
CA ASP A 331 -11.33 -9.90 30.53
C ASP A 331 -11.06 -8.41 30.23
N ILE A 332 -10.54 -7.74 31.25
CA ILE A 332 -10.07 -6.36 31.22
C ILE A 332 -8.80 -6.28 30.37
N TYR A 333 -8.83 -5.44 29.33
CA TYR A 333 -7.65 -4.74 28.77
C TYR A 333 -6.60 -5.60 28.06
N ASP A 334 -6.88 -6.04 26.83
CA ASP A 334 -5.80 -6.38 25.89
C ASP A 334 -5.86 -5.57 24.57
N PRO A 335 -5.29 -4.35 24.55
CA PRO A 335 -5.09 -3.56 23.33
C PRO A 335 -4.29 -4.28 22.23
N TRP A 336 -3.53 -5.34 22.55
CA TRP A 336 -2.74 -6.07 21.55
C TRP A 336 -3.58 -6.91 20.62
N ARG A 337 -4.77 -7.38 21.03
CA ARG A 337 -5.67 -8.15 20.14
C ARG A 337 -6.21 -7.33 18.96
N LEU A 338 -6.44 -6.03 19.15
CA LEU A 338 -6.87 -5.12 18.07
C LEU A 338 -5.72 -4.83 17.09
N ILE A 339 -4.51 -4.62 17.62
CA ILE A 339 -3.29 -4.31 16.85
C ILE A 339 -2.76 -5.54 16.06
N THR A 340 -3.01 -6.75 16.56
CA THR A 340 -2.54 -8.02 15.96
C THR A 340 -3.59 -8.75 15.11
N SER A 341 -4.81 -8.21 14.99
CA SER A 341 -5.91 -8.86 14.26
C SER A 341 -5.58 -9.14 12.78
N HIS A 342 -4.75 -8.30 12.13
CA HIS A 342 -4.26 -8.54 10.77
C HIS A 342 -3.12 -9.58 10.68
N LYS A 343 -2.49 -9.93 11.81
CA LYS A 343 -1.43 -10.95 11.88
C LYS A 343 -1.99 -12.34 12.18
N HIS A 344 -3.16 -12.42 12.81
CA HIS A 344 -3.85 -13.68 13.04
C HIS A 344 -4.57 -14.12 11.76
N ASN A 345 -4.28 -15.33 11.30
CA ASN A 345 -4.96 -15.90 10.14
C ASN A 345 -6.12 -16.79 10.65
N PRO A 346 -7.40 -16.41 10.39
CA PRO A 346 -8.57 -17.08 10.98
C PRO A 346 -8.70 -18.57 10.65
N PHE A 347 -7.97 -19.06 9.64
CA PHE A 347 -7.97 -20.49 9.32
C PHE A 347 -7.30 -21.36 10.40
N TRP A 348 -6.46 -20.80 11.27
CA TRP A 348 -5.81 -21.54 12.35
C TRP A 348 -6.77 -21.89 13.50
N ASP A 349 -7.95 -21.26 13.54
CA ASP A 349 -9.01 -21.55 14.53
C ASP A 349 -9.80 -22.84 14.22
N TRP A 350 -9.57 -23.45 13.05
CA TRP A 350 -10.33 -24.58 12.54
C TRP A 350 -9.44 -25.79 12.30
N SER A 351 -9.96 -26.99 12.56
CA SER A 351 -9.28 -28.22 12.17
C SER A 351 -9.28 -28.40 10.66
N MET A 352 -8.31 -29.19 10.16
CA MET A 352 -8.23 -29.48 8.73
C MET A 352 -9.49 -30.20 8.21
N GLN A 353 -10.10 -31.05 9.03
CA GLN A 353 -11.31 -31.79 8.66
C GLN A 353 -12.49 -30.84 8.45
N GLU A 354 -12.72 -29.91 9.39
CA GLU A 354 -13.78 -28.90 9.27
C GLU A 354 -13.62 -28.04 8.01
N LEU A 355 -12.39 -27.61 7.70
CA LEU A 355 -12.11 -26.78 6.53
C LEU A 355 -12.30 -27.53 5.20
N VAL A 356 -12.03 -28.84 5.17
CA VAL A 356 -12.24 -29.67 3.97
C VAL A 356 -13.73 -29.85 3.68
N GLU A 357 -14.58 -29.86 4.71
CA GLU A 357 -16.03 -29.99 4.58
C GLU A 357 -16.71 -28.70 4.08
N MET A 358 -16.09 -27.53 4.33
CA MET A 358 -16.60 -26.23 3.87
C MET A 358 -16.62 -26.07 2.35
N SER A 359 -17.59 -25.32 1.84
CA SER A 359 -17.62 -24.85 0.45
C SER A 359 -16.51 -23.80 0.17
N PRO A 360 -16.12 -23.59 -1.10
CA PRO A 360 -15.17 -22.53 -1.45
C PRO A 360 -15.59 -21.13 -0.98
N ASP A 361 -16.89 -20.84 -0.98
CA ASP A 361 -17.41 -19.54 -0.54
C ASP A 361 -17.36 -19.37 0.97
N GLU A 362 -17.56 -20.45 1.74
CA GLU A 362 -17.35 -20.44 3.20
C GLU A 362 -15.87 -20.23 3.55
N LEU A 363 -14.96 -20.90 2.85
CA LEU A 363 -13.51 -20.67 3.01
C LEU A 363 -13.15 -19.21 2.70
N TYR A 364 -13.75 -18.61 1.66
CA TYR A 364 -13.51 -17.20 1.35
C TYR A 364 -14.04 -16.25 2.43
N LYS A 365 -15.19 -16.54 3.03
CA LYS A 365 -15.75 -15.76 4.15
C LYS A 365 -14.87 -15.77 5.41
N ILE A 366 -14.06 -16.82 5.60
CA ILE A 366 -13.09 -16.90 6.70
C ILE A 366 -11.82 -16.10 6.38
N SER A 367 -11.43 -16.05 5.10
CA SER A 367 -10.21 -15.39 4.66
C SER A 367 -10.22 -13.89 4.94
N ARG A 368 -9.05 -13.34 5.28
CA ARG A 368 -8.82 -11.93 5.59
C ARG A 368 -7.57 -11.46 4.88
N SER A 369 -7.46 -10.15 4.65
CA SER A 369 -6.25 -9.57 4.08
C SER A 369 -5.07 -9.67 5.06
N ASN A 370 -3.88 -9.92 4.53
CA ASN A 370 -2.62 -9.84 5.27
C ASN A 370 -1.97 -8.45 5.23
N TYR A 371 -2.69 -7.43 4.75
CA TYR A 371 -2.25 -6.03 4.77
C TYR A 371 -3.43 -5.12 5.14
N GLN A 372 -3.11 -3.96 5.72
CA GLN A 372 -4.12 -2.92 5.94
C GLN A 372 -4.37 -2.17 4.63
N CYS A 373 -5.57 -2.29 4.06
CA CYS A 373 -5.92 -1.56 2.85
C CYS A 373 -6.04 -0.06 3.13
N TRP A 374 -5.39 0.79 2.31
CA TRP A 374 -5.39 2.24 2.53
C TRP A 374 -6.75 2.88 2.26
N CYS A 375 -7.68 2.20 1.60
CA CYS A 375 -9.07 2.68 1.49
C CYS A 375 -9.77 2.80 2.86
N LEU A 376 -9.30 2.05 3.86
CA LEU A 376 -9.84 2.07 5.22
C LEU A 376 -9.42 3.34 5.99
N ASP A 377 -8.43 4.09 5.49
CA ASP A 377 -7.98 5.33 6.13
C ASP A 377 -9.02 6.45 6.03
N LEU A 378 -9.94 6.36 5.05
CA LEU A 378 -11.09 7.27 4.95
C LEU A 378 -12.12 7.07 6.08
N ASN A 379 -12.14 5.87 6.69
CA ASN A 379 -13.15 5.43 7.66
C ASN A 379 -12.64 5.37 9.11
N ARG A 380 -11.40 5.77 9.40
CA ARG A 380 -10.84 5.81 10.78
C ARG A 380 -11.56 6.79 11.74
N THR A 381 -12.63 7.42 11.29
CA THR A 381 -13.47 8.41 11.99
C THR A 381 -14.48 7.80 12.98
N THR A 382 -14.81 6.51 12.88
CA THR A 382 -15.97 5.93 13.59
C THR A 382 -15.68 5.33 14.98
N ASP A 383 -14.45 4.93 15.29
CA ASP A 383 -14.15 4.18 16.53
C ASP A 383 -13.75 5.04 17.75
N LEU A 384 -13.71 6.37 17.63
CA LEU A 384 -13.36 7.27 18.73
C LEU A 384 -14.57 7.85 19.49
N ARG A 385 -15.71 7.13 19.51
CA ARG A 385 -16.84 7.44 20.41
C ARG A 385 -16.76 6.58 21.67
N TYR A 386 -15.73 6.77 22.47
CA TYR A 386 -15.80 6.48 23.90
C TYR A 386 -15.16 7.67 24.60
N GLU A 387 -16.04 8.54 25.11
CA GLU A 387 -15.71 9.67 25.99
C GLU A 387 -15.16 9.20 27.33
#